data_AF-A0A1E7J629-F1
#
_entry.id   AF-A0A1E7J629-F1
#
_cell.length_a   1.000
_cell.length_b   1.000
_cell.length_c   1.000
_cell.angle_alpha   90.00
_cell.angle_beta   90.00
_cell.angle_gamma   90.00
#
_symmetry.space_group_name_H-M   'P 1'
#
loop_
_entity.id
_entity.type
_entity.pdbx_description
1 polymer ?
#
loop_
_entity_poly.entity_id
_entity_poly.type
_entity_poly.pdbx_seq_one_letter_code
_entity_poly.pdbx_strand_id
1 'polypeptide(L)'
;SLNAIPATHMAPDELIEGGRGCGGCHNMGIKTEAQKKEQLEKGYRYQNNSCDECHTRHSFSKKEAQNPRACQQCHMGYDHPQWEMWSSSKHGMRWFAKQNGDLPPDAAAPTCQICHLPDGTHTNETAWGFLGVRLPLPDDEQAAADRVVILKALGVLDPVTGEATPILDAVKAVRMAKLDQESWQKERDKMLKVCAQCHSPSYAKEQLDMGDSIMMKADRLMAEAITTIAALYKDGIIKKPANYPANYPFLLTFMHTNGERWDKDLDKLSYIDQVLVEMYMKHRMRTYQGFFHVNPDYAYWYGWNEMTKDLGEIKELARTMRAQH
;
A
#
# COMPACT_ATOMS: atom_id res chain seq x y z
N SER A 1 -10.13 -9.25 4.95
CA SER A 1 -10.47 -10.24 3.92
C SER A 1 -10.10 -9.66 2.57
N LEU A 2 -9.49 -10.45 1.68
CA LEU A 2 -9.17 -10.04 0.30
C LEU A 2 -10.41 -9.48 -0.45
N ASN A 3 -11.58 -10.03 -0.16
CA ASN A 3 -12.86 -9.66 -0.78
C ASN A 3 -13.37 -8.26 -0.36
N ALA A 4 -12.70 -7.59 0.59
CA ALA A 4 -12.99 -6.21 0.95
C ALA A 4 -12.51 -5.20 -0.11
N ILE A 5 -11.59 -5.60 -1.00
CA ILE A 5 -11.12 -4.76 -2.10
C ILE A 5 -12.04 -4.97 -3.31
N PRO A 6 -12.67 -3.91 -3.86
CA PRO A 6 -13.52 -3.99 -5.05
C PRO A 6 -12.87 -4.71 -6.24
N ALA A 7 -11.60 -4.39 -6.55
CA ALA A 7 -10.85 -5.00 -7.64
C ALA A 7 -10.73 -6.54 -7.55
N THR A 8 -10.84 -7.12 -6.36
CA THR A 8 -10.83 -8.58 -6.17
C THR A 8 -11.92 -9.26 -7.00
N HIS A 9 -13.11 -8.65 -7.11
CA HIS A 9 -14.22 -9.24 -7.87
C HIS A 9 -14.12 -9.01 -9.38
N MET A 10 -13.14 -8.21 -9.82
CA MET A 10 -12.89 -7.86 -11.21
C MET A 10 -11.83 -8.75 -11.86
N ALA A 11 -10.95 -9.35 -11.06
CA ALA A 11 -9.88 -10.22 -11.56
C ALA A 11 -10.37 -11.65 -11.88
N PRO A 12 -9.61 -12.43 -12.68
CA PRO A 12 -9.84 -13.86 -12.86
C PRO A 12 -9.82 -14.62 -11.53
N ASP A 13 -10.72 -15.58 -11.37
CA ASP A 13 -10.86 -16.36 -10.14
C ASP A 13 -9.54 -17.10 -9.81
N GLU A 14 -8.76 -17.53 -10.80
CA GLU A 14 -7.47 -18.20 -10.63
C GLU A 14 -6.38 -17.33 -9.98
N LEU A 15 -6.51 -16.01 -10.07
CA LEU A 15 -5.61 -15.06 -9.42
C LEU A 15 -6.10 -14.70 -8.00
N ILE A 16 -7.37 -14.90 -7.71
CA ILE A 16 -8.00 -14.52 -6.44
C ILE A 16 -8.07 -15.70 -5.49
N GLU A 17 -8.54 -16.83 -6.00
CA GLU A 17 -8.67 -18.08 -5.27
C GLU A 17 -7.36 -18.87 -5.25
N GLY A 18 -7.18 -19.69 -4.21
CA GLY A 18 -5.99 -20.51 -4.05
C GLY A 18 -4.71 -19.72 -3.79
N GLY A 19 -3.56 -20.24 -4.25
CA GLY A 19 -2.23 -19.79 -3.84
C GLY A 19 -1.38 -19.11 -4.91
N ARG A 20 -1.92 -18.80 -6.09
CA ARG A 20 -1.13 -18.38 -7.27
C ARG A 20 -1.29 -16.91 -7.69
N GLY A 21 -2.02 -16.12 -6.92
CA GLY A 21 -2.13 -14.67 -7.08
C GLY A 21 -2.35 -13.99 -5.74
N CYS A 22 -3.35 -13.11 -5.64
CA CYS A 22 -3.74 -12.43 -4.41
C CYS A 22 -3.97 -13.41 -3.25
N GLY A 23 -4.65 -14.54 -3.49
CA GLY A 23 -4.88 -15.56 -2.47
C GLY A 23 -3.59 -16.22 -1.94
N GLY A 24 -2.51 -16.23 -2.72
CA GLY A 24 -1.21 -16.73 -2.27
C GLY A 24 -0.50 -15.80 -1.28
N CYS A 25 -0.71 -14.49 -1.41
CA CYS A 25 -0.12 -13.49 -0.50
C CYS A 25 -1.05 -13.15 0.67
N HIS A 26 -2.37 -13.24 0.48
CA HIS A 26 -3.40 -12.85 1.46
C HIS A 26 -4.11 -14.06 2.09
N ASN A 27 -3.34 -15.08 2.49
CA ASN A 27 -3.84 -16.29 3.16
C ASN A 27 -3.41 -16.42 4.64
N MET A 28 -2.57 -15.52 5.15
CA MET A 28 -2.04 -15.61 6.51
C MET A 28 -3.12 -15.48 7.59
N GLY A 29 -2.92 -16.20 8.69
CA GLY A 29 -3.74 -16.10 9.90
C GLY A 29 -4.79 -17.19 10.08
N ILE A 30 -5.36 -17.19 11.28
CA ILE A 30 -6.32 -18.20 11.73
C ILE A 30 -7.67 -18.02 11.04
N LYS A 31 -8.13 -19.08 10.37
CA LYS A 31 -9.45 -19.14 9.74
C LYS A 31 -10.47 -19.80 10.67
N THR A 32 -11.73 -19.37 10.58
CA THR A 32 -12.84 -20.03 11.26
C THR A 32 -13.10 -21.42 10.67
N GLU A 33 -13.75 -22.30 11.42
CA GLU A 33 -14.10 -23.64 10.92
C GLU A 33 -14.98 -23.59 9.66
N ALA A 34 -15.87 -22.61 9.57
CA ALA A 34 -16.68 -22.38 8.37
C ALA A 34 -15.80 -22.01 7.15
N GLN A 35 -14.83 -21.12 7.31
CA GLN A 35 -13.90 -20.73 6.24
C GLN A 35 -13.01 -21.90 5.80
N LYS A 36 -12.53 -22.72 6.76
CA LYS A 36 -11.76 -23.93 6.44
C LYS A 36 -12.61 -24.93 5.66
N LYS A 37 -13.86 -25.15 6.07
CA LYS A 37 -14.80 -26.04 5.38
C LYS A 37 -15.07 -25.60 3.95
N GLU A 38 -15.35 -24.32 3.74
CA GLU A 38 -15.55 -23.75 2.40
C GLU A 38 -14.33 -23.98 1.48
N GLN A 39 -13.12 -23.71 2.00
CA GLN A 39 -11.90 -23.95 1.24
C GLN A 39 -11.70 -25.43 0.91
N LEU A 40 -12.02 -26.34 1.83
CA LEU A 40 -11.96 -27.77 1.60
C LEU A 40 -12.96 -28.24 0.53
N GLU A 41 -14.18 -27.70 0.53
CA GLU A 41 -15.20 -27.98 -0.48
C GLU A 41 -14.76 -27.53 -1.88
N LYS A 42 -14.05 -26.40 -1.98
CA LYS A 42 -13.40 -25.91 -3.22
C LYS A 42 -12.15 -26.69 -3.62
N GLY A 43 -11.76 -27.71 -2.87
CA GLY A 43 -10.61 -28.57 -3.17
C GLY A 43 -9.27 -28.07 -2.62
N TYR A 44 -9.23 -26.95 -1.88
CA TYR A 44 -7.99 -26.45 -1.27
C TYR A 44 -7.63 -27.28 -0.04
N ARG A 45 -6.41 -27.81 -0.01
CA ARG A 45 -5.89 -28.68 1.08
C ARG A 45 -4.69 -28.07 1.81
N TYR A 46 -4.01 -27.12 1.18
CA TYR A 46 -2.84 -26.42 1.72
C TYR A 46 -3.16 -24.94 1.84
N GLN A 47 -2.46 -24.21 2.71
CA GLN A 47 -2.64 -22.77 2.93
C GLN A 47 -4.02 -22.36 3.50
N ASN A 48 -4.72 -23.30 4.15
CA ASN A 48 -6.03 -23.04 4.77
C ASN A 48 -5.94 -22.42 6.18
N ASN A 49 -4.74 -22.37 6.76
CA ASN A 49 -4.45 -21.80 8.07
C ASN A 49 -2.96 -21.40 8.13
N SER A 50 -2.56 -20.49 7.23
CA SER A 50 -1.15 -20.29 6.85
C SER A 50 -0.33 -19.54 7.89
N CYS A 51 -0.04 -20.21 9.01
CA CYS A 51 1.05 -19.80 9.89
C CYS A 51 2.42 -20.15 9.29
N ASP A 52 2.48 -20.83 8.14
CA ASP A 52 3.69 -21.34 7.52
C ASP A 52 4.22 -20.49 6.36
N GLU A 53 3.81 -19.22 6.27
CA GLU A 53 4.31 -18.31 5.23
C GLU A 53 5.70 -17.72 5.57
N CYS A 54 6.07 -17.61 6.86
CA CYS A 54 7.41 -17.14 7.26
C CYS A 54 8.38 -18.27 7.65
N HIS A 55 7.88 -19.30 8.36
CA HIS A 55 8.63 -20.50 8.75
C HIS A 55 7.97 -21.70 8.09
N THR A 56 8.49 -22.09 6.94
CA THR A 56 7.74 -22.88 5.98
C THR A 56 7.63 -24.34 6.39
N ARG A 57 6.50 -24.94 6.03
CA ARG A 57 6.33 -26.39 6.09
C ARG A 57 7.37 -27.06 5.18
N HIS A 58 7.94 -28.19 5.56
CA HIS A 58 7.65 -28.99 6.75
C HIS A 58 8.67 -28.75 7.88
N SER A 59 9.50 -27.71 7.79
CA SER A 59 10.59 -27.47 8.75
C SER A 59 10.16 -26.61 9.94
N PHE A 60 9.24 -25.66 9.72
CA PHE A 60 8.80 -24.68 10.71
C PHE A 60 9.97 -23.98 11.43
N SER A 61 11.02 -23.66 10.66
CA SER A 61 12.28 -23.15 11.20
C SER A 61 12.18 -21.69 11.64
N LYS A 62 12.41 -21.42 12.93
CA LYS A 62 12.56 -20.05 13.44
C LYS A 62 13.70 -19.30 12.74
N LYS A 63 14.79 -19.98 12.40
CA LYS A 63 15.94 -19.38 11.71
C LYS A 63 15.57 -18.93 10.29
N GLU A 64 14.72 -19.69 9.61
CA GLU A 64 14.14 -19.31 8.32
C GLU A 64 13.25 -18.07 8.47
N ALA A 65 12.32 -18.06 9.42
CA ALA A 65 11.44 -16.92 9.67
C ALA A 65 12.18 -15.64 10.09
N GLN A 66 13.36 -15.75 10.69
CA GLN A 66 14.20 -14.60 11.05
C GLN A 66 15.08 -14.09 9.90
N ASN A 67 15.08 -14.77 8.76
CA ASN A 67 15.75 -14.31 7.55
C ASN A 67 14.86 -13.29 6.81
N PRO A 68 15.33 -12.07 6.50
CA PRO A 68 14.57 -11.09 5.70
C PRO A 68 13.92 -11.64 4.43
N ARG A 69 14.52 -12.65 3.80
CA ARG A 69 13.99 -13.28 2.59
C ARG A 69 12.65 -13.98 2.80
N ALA A 70 12.30 -14.35 4.03
CA ALA A 70 10.97 -14.89 4.35
C ALA A 70 9.83 -13.88 4.04
N CYS A 71 10.12 -12.57 4.04
CA CYS A 71 9.15 -11.54 3.70
C CYS A 71 9.05 -11.29 2.18
N GLN A 72 10.09 -11.64 1.42
CA GLN A 72 10.30 -11.17 0.05
C GLN A 72 9.16 -11.57 -0.89
N GLN A 73 8.64 -12.80 -0.79
CA GLN A 73 7.65 -13.30 -1.74
C GLN A 73 6.38 -12.44 -1.80
N CYS A 74 5.97 -11.86 -0.68
CA CYS A 74 4.77 -11.01 -0.60
C CYS A 74 5.11 -9.52 -0.61
N HIS A 75 6.22 -9.11 0.01
CA HIS A 75 6.59 -7.71 0.19
C HIS A 75 7.60 -7.25 -0.88
N MET A 76 7.16 -7.28 -2.15
CA MET A 76 7.97 -6.92 -3.31
C MET A 76 7.13 -6.31 -4.44
N GLY A 77 7.77 -5.91 -5.53
CA GLY A 77 7.11 -5.76 -6.83
C GLY A 77 6.40 -4.43 -7.06
N TYR A 78 5.19 -4.49 -7.62
CA TYR A 78 4.55 -3.35 -8.27
C TYR A 78 4.11 -2.26 -7.28
N ASP A 79 3.34 -2.60 -6.25
CA ASP A 79 2.68 -1.64 -5.37
C ASP A 79 3.38 -1.44 -4.02
N HIS A 80 4.16 -2.42 -3.58
CA HIS A 80 4.90 -2.33 -2.32
C HIS A 80 6.28 -3.02 -2.42
N PRO A 81 7.25 -2.43 -3.15
CA PRO A 81 8.60 -3.00 -3.35
C PRO A 81 9.50 -2.92 -2.11
N GLN A 82 9.00 -3.35 -0.95
CA GLN A 82 9.63 -3.17 0.35
C GLN A 82 10.91 -3.98 0.48
N TRP A 83 10.94 -5.19 -0.09
CA TRP A 83 12.16 -5.97 -0.26
C TRP A 83 13.19 -5.20 -1.07
N GLU A 84 12.84 -4.68 -2.23
CA GLU A 84 13.76 -3.97 -3.12
C GLU A 84 14.29 -2.70 -2.44
N MET A 85 13.42 -1.92 -1.80
CA MET A 85 13.78 -0.72 -1.05
C MET A 85 14.73 -1.05 0.11
N TRP A 86 14.41 -2.05 0.94
CA TRP A 86 15.27 -2.44 2.06
C TRP A 86 16.59 -3.08 1.60
N SER A 87 16.53 -4.03 0.67
CA SER A 87 17.69 -4.82 0.23
C SER A 87 18.74 -3.96 -0.47
N SER A 88 18.32 -2.92 -1.18
CA SER A 88 19.22 -1.96 -1.82
C SER A 88 19.54 -0.71 -0.96
N SER A 89 18.97 -0.59 0.24
CA SER A 89 19.37 0.47 1.19
C SER A 89 20.62 0.08 1.98
N LYS A 90 21.17 1.03 2.75
CA LYS A 90 22.32 0.73 3.64
C LYS A 90 21.99 -0.32 4.70
N HIS A 91 20.73 -0.45 5.12
CA HIS A 91 20.32 -1.50 6.04
C HIS A 91 20.44 -2.90 5.43
N GLY A 92 19.87 -3.11 4.23
CA GLY A 92 19.97 -4.39 3.53
C GLY A 92 21.38 -4.70 3.06
N MET A 93 22.09 -3.73 2.48
CA MET A 93 23.47 -3.94 2.00
C MET A 93 24.43 -4.31 3.14
N ARG A 94 24.27 -3.72 4.33
CA ARG A 94 25.04 -4.15 5.53
C ARG A 94 24.66 -5.55 5.98
N TRP A 95 23.38 -5.92 5.89
CA TRP A 95 22.95 -7.27 6.22
C TRP A 95 23.60 -8.31 5.29
N PHE A 96 23.64 -8.06 3.98
CA PHE A 96 24.32 -8.95 3.03
C PHE A 96 25.83 -9.03 3.30
N ALA A 97 26.51 -7.89 3.49
CA ALA A 97 27.93 -7.87 3.82
C ALA A 97 28.24 -8.68 5.09
N LYS A 98 27.37 -8.58 6.12
CA LYS A 98 27.47 -9.38 7.34
C LYS A 98 27.30 -10.88 7.06
N GLN A 99 26.35 -11.27 6.22
CA GLN A 99 26.17 -12.69 5.85
C GLN A 99 27.37 -13.24 5.05
N ASN A 100 28.03 -12.40 4.26
CA ASN A 100 29.20 -12.77 3.49
C ASN A 100 30.49 -12.86 4.33
N GLY A 101 30.46 -12.41 5.58
CA GLY A 101 31.64 -12.33 6.45
C GLY A 101 32.50 -11.07 6.24
N ASP A 102 32.02 -10.10 5.45
CA ASP A 102 32.69 -8.82 5.21
C ASP A 102 32.57 -7.85 6.41
N LEU A 103 31.68 -8.16 7.37
CA LEU A 103 31.48 -7.41 8.61
C LEU A 103 31.55 -8.33 9.83
N PRO A 104 31.96 -7.80 11.01
CA PRO A 104 31.94 -8.55 12.26
C PRO A 104 30.56 -9.16 12.60
N PRO A 105 30.51 -10.30 13.32
CA PRO A 105 29.26 -10.95 13.70
C PRO A 105 28.32 -10.10 14.57
N ASP A 106 28.85 -9.11 15.29
CA ASP A 106 28.11 -8.16 16.12
C ASP A 106 27.77 -6.84 15.39
N ALA A 107 28.18 -6.68 14.13
CA ALA A 107 27.87 -5.50 13.34
C ALA A 107 26.36 -5.26 13.26
N ALA A 108 25.93 -4.02 13.50
CA ALA A 108 24.55 -3.60 13.36
C ALA A 108 24.09 -3.71 11.89
N ALA A 109 23.02 -4.47 11.67
CA ALA A 109 22.36 -4.68 10.39
C ALA A 109 20.90 -5.08 10.64
N PRO A 110 19.95 -4.13 10.61
CA PRO A 110 18.55 -4.41 10.93
C PRO A 110 17.90 -5.23 9.81
N THR A 111 17.02 -6.15 10.19
CA THR A 111 16.19 -6.97 9.31
C THR A 111 14.74 -6.50 9.33
N CYS A 112 13.93 -6.97 8.39
CA CYS A 112 12.48 -6.75 8.40
C CYS A 112 11.88 -7.09 9.77
N GLN A 113 12.26 -8.26 10.32
CA GLN A 113 11.77 -8.79 11.58
C GLN A 113 12.20 -7.95 12.78
N ILE A 114 13.44 -7.44 12.82
CA ILE A 114 13.91 -6.57 13.90
C ILE A 114 13.06 -5.29 13.96
N CYS A 115 12.70 -4.72 12.80
CA CYS A 115 11.94 -3.47 12.74
C CYS A 115 10.44 -3.66 12.96
N HIS A 116 9.85 -4.65 12.29
CA HIS A 116 8.40 -4.82 12.24
C HIS A 116 7.86 -5.73 13.35
N LEU A 117 8.68 -6.69 13.79
CA LEU A 117 8.35 -7.72 14.76
C LEU A 117 9.29 -7.69 15.98
N PRO A 118 9.50 -6.52 16.63
CA PRO A 118 10.38 -6.44 17.80
C PRO A 118 9.88 -7.36 18.90
N ASP A 119 10.82 -7.91 19.66
CA ASP A 119 10.58 -8.90 20.72
C ASP A 119 9.86 -10.18 20.25
N GLY A 120 9.86 -10.45 18.94
CA GLY A 120 9.23 -11.64 18.36
C GLY A 120 7.70 -11.59 18.33
N THR A 121 7.11 -10.40 18.44
CA THR A 121 5.66 -10.22 18.21
C THR A 121 5.27 -10.73 16.82
N HIS A 122 4.04 -11.23 16.67
CA HIS A 122 3.47 -11.61 15.38
C HIS A 122 2.51 -10.52 14.85
N THR A 123 2.49 -9.35 15.48
CA THR A 123 1.68 -8.20 15.08
C THR A 123 2.52 -7.23 14.24
N ASN A 124 2.45 -7.40 12.91
CA ASN A 124 3.08 -6.49 11.96
C ASN A 124 2.17 -5.28 11.68
N GLU A 125 2.29 -4.25 12.51
CA GLU A 125 1.60 -2.98 12.30
C GLU A 125 2.60 -1.85 12.08
N THR A 126 2.20 -0.87 11.28
CA THR A 126 2.97 0.34 10.99
C THR A 126 2.10 1.57 11.20
N ALA A 127 2.74 2.72 11.38
CA ALA A 127 2.03 3.97 11.62
C ALA A 127 1.18 4.41 10.42
N TRP A 128 1.67 4.23 9.18
CA TRP A 128 1.00 4.69 7.96
C TRP A 128 0.18 3.63 7.21
N GLY A 129 0.33 2.35 7.56
CA GLY A 129 -0.33 1.26 6.83
C GLY A 129 0.06 1.19 5.35
N PHE A 130 -0.68 0.42 4.56
CA PHE A 130 -0.42 0.25 3.12
C PHE A 130 -0.87 1.47 2.30
N LEU A 131 -2.09 1.96 2.55
CA LEU A 131 -2.64 3.08 1.78
C LEU A 131 -1.94 4.42 2.08
N GLY A 132 -1.13 4.50 3.14
CA GLY A 132 -0.43 5.72 3.51
C GLY A 132 -1.37 6.86 3.86
N VAL A 133 -2.55 6.55 4.41
CA VAL A 133 -3.59 7.49 4.89
C VAL A 133 -3.97 7.13 6.33
N ARG A 134 -4.38 8.12 7.12
CA ARG A 134 -4.81 7.92 8.51
C ARG A 134 -5.84 8.96 8.94
N LEU A 135 -6.48 8.67 10.07
CA LEU A 135 -7.18 9.65 10.90
C LEU A 135 -6.46 9.79 12.27
N PRO A 136 -6.60 10.93 12.98
CA PRO A 136 -7.23 12.18 12.51
C PRO A 136 -6.49 12.77 11.30
N LEU A 137 -7.16 13.69 10.61
CA LEU A 137 -6.53 14.45 9.53
C LEU A 137 -5.35 15.27 10.09
N PRO A 138 -4.34 15.61 9.27
CA PRO A 138 -3.29 16.54 9.66
C PRO A 138 -3.84 17.87 10.16
N ASP A 139 -3.13 18.52 11.08
CA ASP A 139 -3.51 19.86 11.58
C ASP A 139 -3.34 20.96 10.51
N ASP A 140 -2.42 20.76 9.57
CA ASP A 140 -2.24 21.65 8.42
C ASP A 140 -3.45 21.57 7.49
N GLU A 141 -4.12 22.71 7.27
CA GLU A 141 -5.37 22.78 6.52
C GLU A 141 -5.23 22.28 5.07
N GLN A 142 -4.11 22.58 4.41
CA GLN A 142 -3.87 22.15 3.04
C GLN A 142 -3.64 20.64 2.97
N ALA A 143 -2.81 20.09 3.86
CA ALA A 143 -2.58 18.65 3.95
C ALA A 143 -3.86 17.89 4.34
N ALA A 144 -4.71 18.47 5.19
CA ALA A 144 -6.03 17.93 5.51
C ALA A 144 -6.95 17.90 4.28
N ALA A 145 -7.02 19.00 3.54
CA ALA A 145 -7.80 19.08 2.31
C ALA A 145 -7.33 18.08 1.24
N ASP A 146 -6.01 17.98 1.02
CA ASP A 146 -5.43 17.03 0.08
C ASP A 146 -5.72 15.58 0.49
N ARG A 147 -5.64 15.27 1.79
CA ARG A 147 -6.03 13.96 2.33
C ARG A 147 -7.49 13.65 2.06
N VAL A 148 -8.40 14.59 2.27
CA VAL A 148 -9.83 14.42 2.02
C VAL A 148 -10.09 14.08 0.55
N VAL A 149 -9.38 14.72 -0.39
CA VAL A 149 -9.48 14.39 -1.83
C VAL A 149 -9.08 12.93 -2.10
N ILE A 150 -8.00 12.44 -1.48
CA ILE A 150 -7.59 11.04 -1.59
C ILE A 150 -8.63 10.10 -0.97
N LEU A 151 -9.18 10.44 0.20
CA LEU A 151 -10.23 9.64 0.85
C LEU A 151 -11.50 9.55 -0.02
N LYS A 152 -11.86 10.60 -0.74
CA LYS A 152 -12.94 10.56 -1.75
C LYS A 152 -12.61 9.61 -2.90
N ALA A 153 -11.38 9.65 -3.42
CA ALA A 153 -10.95 8.75 -4.51
C ALA A 153 -10.78 7.29 -4.08
N LEU A 154 -10.55 7.04 -2.78
CA LEU A 154 -10.63 5.70 -2.19
C LEU A 154 -12.07 5.24 -1.95
N GLY A 155 -13.06 6.10 -2.23
CA GLY A 155 -14.48 5.84 -2.02
C GLY A 155 -14.91 5.78 -0.56
N VAL A 156 -14.02 6.08 0.41
CA VAL A 156 -14.38 6.04 1.85
C VAL A 156 -15.20 7.25 2.28
N LEU A 157 -15.13 8.35 1.54
CA LEU A 157 -15.98 9.53 1.68
C LEU A 157 -16.75 9.75 0.38
N ASP A 158 -18.01 10.15 0.49
CA ASP A 158 -18.80 10.58 -0.66
C ASP A 158 -18.21 11.89 -1.23
N PRO A 159 -17.99 11.98 -2.56
CA PRO A 159 -17.35 13.14 -3.14
C PRO A 159 -18.20 14.42 -3.10
N VAL A 160 -19.53 14.29 -3.00
CA VAL A 160 -20.52 15.39 -2.97
C VAL A 160 -20.83 15.79 -1.54
N THR A 161 -21.24 14.85 -0.69
CA THR A 161 -21.69 15.16 0.68
C THR A 161 -20.53 15.22 1.67
N GLY A 162 -19.42 14.52 1.41
CA GLY A 162 -18.31 14.35 2.34
C GLY A 162 -18.59 13.36 3.47
N GLU A 163 -19.74 12.69 3.46
CA GLU A 163 -20.11 11.70 4.46
C GLU A 163 -19.37 10.37 4.26
N ALA A 164 -19.22 9.60 5.33
CA ALA A 164 -18.61 8.28 5.26
C ALA A 164 -19.47 7.28 4.46
N THR A 165 -18.82 6.43 3.67
CA THR A 165 -19.49 5.37 2.90
C THR A 165 -19.30 3.99 3.55
N PRO A 166 -20.00 2.94 3.09
CA PRO A 166 -19.76 1.56 3.54
C PRO A 166 -18.33 1.06 3.34
N ILE A 167 -17.53 1.68 2.44
CA ILE A 167 -16.12 1.32 2.24
C ILE A 167 -15.31 1.66 3.50
N LEU A 168 -15.68 2.70 4.25
CA LEU A 168 -15.01 3.03 5.52
C LEU A 168 -15.15 1.88 6.53
N ASP A 169 -16.30 1.20 6.56
CA ASP A 169 -16.53 0.07 7.46
C ASP A 169 -15.70 -1.16 7.05
N ALA A 170 -15.52 -1.38 5.75
CA ALA A 170 -14.57 -2.38 5.26
C ALA A 170 -13.13 -2.05 5.69
N VAL A 171 -12.68 -0.80 5.51
CA VAL A 171 -11.35 -0.32 5.94
C VAL A 171 -11.12 -0.53 7.44
N LYS A 172 -12.14 -0.23 8.27
CA LYS A 172 -12.12 -0.50 9.72
C LYS A 172 -11.99 -2.00 10.01
N ALA A 173 -12.84 -2.82 9.39
CA ALA A 173 -12.92 -4.26 9.64
C ALA A 173 -11.61 -4.99 9.32
N VAL A 174 -10.84 -4.49 8.34
CA VAL A 174 -9.55 -5.07 7.94
C VAL A 174 -8.34 -4.26 8.41
N ARG A 175 -8.54 -3.25 9.27
CA ARG A 175 -7.49 -2.43 9.90
C ARG A 175 -6.49 -1.83 8.88
N MET A 176 -7.00 -1.39 7.73
CA MET A 176 -6.17 -0.89 6.61
C MET A 176 -5.51 0.47 6.88
N ALA A 177 -6.03 1.24 7.82
CA ALA A 177 -5.52 2.54 8.21
C ALA A 177 -5.63 2.72 9.74
N LYS A 178 -4.77 3.56 10.31
CA LYS A 178 -4.93 4.04 11.69
C LYS A 178 -6.03 5.10 11.72
N LEU A 179 -6.90 5.02 12.72
CA LEU A 179 -8.13 5.83 12.77
C LEU A 179 -8.13 6.85 13.92
N ASP A 180 -7.09 6.84 14.74
CA ASP A 180 -6.94 7.69 15.89
C ASP A 180 -5.44 7.98 16.15
N GLN A 181 -5.17 9.07 16.86
CA GLN A 181 -3.80 9.51 17.12
C GLN A 181 -3.05 8.57 18.05
N GLU A 182 -3.74 7.92 19.00
CA GLU A 182 -3.11 7.02 19.97
C GLU A 182 -2.55 5.77 19.29
N SER A 183 -3.33 5.13 18.42
CA SER A 183 -2.92 3.93 17.68
C SER A 183 -1.82 4.22 16.66
N TRP A 184 -1.77 5.43 16.12
CA TRP A 184 -0.64 5.89 15.29
C TRP A 184 0.61 6.14 16.14
N GLN A 185 0.48 6.87 17.25
CA GLN A 185 1.59 7.25 18.11
C GLN A 185 2.25 6.02 18.72
N LYS A 186 1.46 5.01 19.10
CA LYS A 186 1.97 3.72 19.59
C LYS A 186 2.95 3.07 18.60
N GLU A 187 2.62 3.03 17.31
CA GLU A 187 3.53 2.45 16.30
C GLU A 187 4.71 3.36 16.00
N ARG A 188 4.53 4.69 16.02
CA ARG A 188 5.65 5.66 15.92
C ARG A 188 6.66 5.50 17.05
N ASP A 189 6.20 5.37 18.29
CA ASP A 189 7.06 5.19 19.47
C ASP A 189 7.81 3.86 19.41
N LYS A 190 7.14 2.79 18.94
CA LYS A 190 7.78 1.50 18.66
C LYS A 190 8.90 1.64 17.63
N MET A 191 8.67 2.35 16.53
CA MET A 191 9.71 2.62 15.53
C MET A 191 10.90 3.37 16.14
N LEU A 192 10.64 4.47 16.87
CA LEU A 192 11.70 5.26 17.52
C LEU A 192 12.55 4.43 18.48
N LYS A 193 11.92 3.54 19.27
CA LYS A 193 12.62 2.62 20.19
C LYS A 193 13.52 1.65 19.44
N VAL A 194 13.07 1.09 18.32
CA VAL A 194 13.91 0.22 17.47
C VAL A 194 15.08 1.01 16.89
N CYS A 195 14.82 2.19 16.31
CA CYS A 195 15.87 3.03 15.71
C CYS A 195 16.93 3.43 16.74
N ALA A 196 16.52 3.73 17.98
CA ALA A 196 17.40 4.14 19.07
C ALA A 196 18.35 3.03 19.56
N GLN A 197 18.18 1.78 19.13
CA GLN A 197 19.13 0.71 19.41
C GLN A 197 20.47 0.90 18.67
N CYS A 198 20.49 1.69 17.59
CA CYS A 198 21.69 1.90 16.75
C CYS A 198 21.95 3.38 16.43
N HIS A 199 20.94 4.24 16.48
CA HIS A 199 21.03 5.65 16.14
C HIS A 199 20.73 6.55 17.34
N SER A 200 21.18 7.80 17.30
CA SER A 200 20.72 8.77 18.30
C SER A 200 19.21 8.99 18.16
N PRO A 201 18.47 9.17 19.27
CA PRO A 201 17.03 9.42 19.22
C PRO A 201 16.66 10.65 18.38
N SER A 202 17.49 11.69 18.41
CA SER A 202 17.27 12.92 17.61
C SER A 202 17.35 12.65 16.11
N TYR A 203 18.38 11.92 15.66
CA TYR A 203 18.52 11.53 14.26
C TYR A 203 17.33 10.68 13.80
N ALA A 204 16.98 9.65 14.58
CA ALA A 204 15.86 8.77 14.25
C ALA A 204 14.54 9.55 14.12
N LYS A 205 14.27 10.48 15.04
CA LYS A 205 13.09 11.34 15.00
C LYS A 205 13.08 12.20 13.74
N GLU A 206 14.18 12.89 13.44
CA GLU A 206 14.30 13.75 12.27
C GLU A 206 14.06 12.98 10.95
N GLN A 207 14.63 11.78 10.81
CA GLN A 207 14.41 10.95 9.62
C GLN A 207 12.94 10.53 9.45
N LEU A 208 12.26 10.16 10.54
CA LEU A 208 10.84 9.80 10.48
C LEU A 208 9.94 11.02 10.21
N ASP A 209 10.27 12.18 10.77
CA ASP A 209 9.55 13.43 10.50
C ASP A 209 9.70 13.86 9.03
N MET A 210 10.88 13.63 8.42
CA MET A 210 11.05 13.83 6.97
C MET A 210 10.20 12.87 6.15
N GLY A 211 10.06 11.61 6.58
CA GLY A 211 9.15 10.63 5.99
C GLY A 211 7.68 11.06 6.05
N ASP A 212 7.27 11.71 7.14
CA ASP A 212 5.93 12.28 7.25
C ASP A 212 5.76 13.50 6.33
N SER A 213 6.78 14.36 6.25
CA SER A 213 6.74 15.56 5.40
C SER A 213 6.64 15.22 3.91
N ILE A 214 7.42 14.24 3.42
CA ILE A 214 7.32 13.83 2.01
C ILE A 214 5.95 13.22 1.68
N MET A 215 5.32 12.51 2.63
CA MET A 215 3.97 11.98 2.44
C MET A 215 2.98 13.11 2.16
N MET A 216 3.02 14.19 2.94
CA MET A 216 2.14 15.35 2.73
C MET A 216 2.38 16.01 1.36
N LYS A 217 3.63 16.09 0.91
CA LYS A 217 3.98 16.63 -0.43
C LYS A 217 3.50 15.70 -1.55
N ALA A 218 3.60 14.39 -1.37
CA ALA A 218 3.08 13.41 -2.32
C ALA A 218 1.55 13.47 -2.39
N ASP A 219 0.88 13.67 -1.25
CA ASP A 219 -0.57 13.85 -1.19
C ASP A 219 -1.02 15.10 -1.95
N ARG A 220 -0.23 16.18 -1.91
CA ARG A 220 -0.51 17.39 -2.69
C ARG A 220 -0.54 17.11 -4.20
N LEU A 221 0.45 16.39 -4.73
CA LEU A 221 0.47 16.00 -6.15
C LEU A 221 -0.69 15.06 -6.48
N MET A 222 -0.99 14.11 -5.60
CA MET A 222 -2.09 13.18 -5.78
C MET A 222 -3.45 13.88 -5.79
N ALA A 223 -3.68 14.82 -4.88
CA ALA A 223 -4.93 15.57 -4.79
C ALA A 223 -5.17 16.44 -6.05
N GLU A 224 -4.11 17.05 -6.59
CA GLU A 224 -4.17 17.78 -7.86
C GLU A 224 -4.56 16.86 -9.03
N ALA A 225 -3.96 15.66 -9.12
CA ALA A 225 -4.28 14.67 -10.14
C ALA A 225 -5.74 14.21 -10.06
N ILE A 226 -6.20 13.82 -8.85
CA ILE A 226 -7.58 13.41 -8.60
C ILE A 226 -8.55 14.52 -8.98
N THR A 227 -8.29 15.75 -8.53
CA THR A 227 -9.19 16.90 -8.77
C THR A 227 -9.27 17.22 -10.27
N THR A 228 -8.16 17.10 -11.00
CA THR A 228 -8.13 17.29 -12.45
C THR A 228 -9.06 16.30 -13.16
N ILE A 229 -8.98 15.02 -12.80
CA ILE A 229 -9.81 13.97 -13.42
C ILE A 229 -11.27 14.08 -12.95
N ALA A 230 -11.50 14.35 -11.67
CA ALA A 230 -12.83 14.57 -11.12
C ALA A 230 -13.61 15.68 -11.84
N ALA A 231 -12.93 16.73 -12.31
CA ALA A 231 -13.54 17.76 -13.13
C ALA A 231 -14.05 17.19 -14.47
N LEU A 232 -13.32 16.26 -15.10
CA LEU A 232 -13.76 15.61 -16.35
C LEU A 232 -14.99 14.71 -16.13
N TYR A 233 -15.08 14.01 -14.99
CA TYR A 233 -16.28 13.27 -14.59
C TYR A 233 -17.47 14.21 -14.37
N LYS A 234 -17.25 15.33 -13.66
CA LYS A 234 -18.28 16.35 -13.40
C LYS A 234 -18.81 16.96 -14.69
N ASP A 235 -17.93 17.26 -15.64
CA ASP A 235 -18.30 17.85 -16.92
C ASP A 235 -18.89 16.82 -17.90
N GLY A 236 -18.95 15.55 -17.50
CA GLY A 236 -19.52 14.47 -18.31
C GLY A 236 -18.63 14.02 -19.48
N ILE A 237 -17.37 14.48 -19.53
CA ILE A 237 -16.38 14.07 -20.53
C ILE A 237 -15.99 12.61 -20.28
N ILE A 238 -15.73 12.27 -19.01
CA ILE A 238 -15.62 10.88 -18.58
C ILE A 238 -17.00 10.43 -18.08
N LYS A 239 -17.46 9.27 -18.55
CA LYS A 239 -18.71 8.67 -18.06
C LYS A 239 -18.42 7.76 -16.87
N LYS A 240 -19.15 7.95 -15.78
CA LYS A 240 -19.10 7.06 -14.61
C LYS A 240 -19.33 5.60 -15.02
N PRO A 241 -18.41 4.68 -14.72
CA PRO A 241 -18.71 3.25 -14.85
C PRO A 241 -19.90 2.83 -13.95
N ALA A 242 -20.66 1.82 -14.38
CA ALA A 242 -21.86 1.40 -13.68
C ALA A 242 -21.58 1.04 -12.21
N ASN A 243 -20.51 0.28 -11.98
CA ASN A 243 -20.13 -0.25 -10.67
C ASN A 243 -19.27 0.71 -9.83
N TYR A 244 -19.03 1.94 -10.29
CA TYR A 244 -18.38 2.96 -9.46
C TYR A 244 -19.36 3.50 -8.41
N PRO A 245 -18.89 3.73 -7.16
CA PRO A 245 -19.74 4.20 -6.08
C PRO A 245 -20.28 5.62 -6.31
N ALA A 246 -19.54 6.47 -7.04
CA ALA A 246 -19.92 7.85 -7.33
C ALA A 246 -19.35 8.30 -8.68
N ASN A 247 -19.85 9.42 -9.22
CA ASN A 247 -19.34 10.05 -10.45
C ASN A 247 -18.00 10.75 -10.18
N TYR A 248 -16.97 9.95 -9.87
CA TYR A 248 -15.67 10.39 -9.38
C TYR A 248 -14.61 9.30 -9.63
N PRO A 249 -13.31 9.64 -9.77
CA PRO A 249 -12.26 8.63 -9.89
C PRO A 249 -12.25 7.67 -8.70
N PHE A 250 -12.00 6.37 -8.95
CA PHE A 250 -12.04 5.35 -7.91
C PHE A 250 -10.80 4.45 -7.92
N LEU A 251 -9.93 4.62 -6.93
CA LEU A 251 -8.60 3.98 -6.89
C LEU A 251 -8.63 2.48 -6.56
N LEU A 252 -9.71 2.00 -5.93
CA LEU A 252 -9.82 0.62 -5.47
C LEU A 252 -10.33 -0.36 -6.54
N THR A 253 -10.54 0.11 -7.78
CA THR A 253 -10.71 -0.76 -8.96
C THR A 253 -9.38 -1.24 -9.53
N PHE A 254 -8.26 -0.71 -9.03
CA PHE A 254 -6.95 -0.89 -9.65
C PHE A 254 -7.02 -0.60 -11.16
N MET A 255 -6.38 -1.42 -11.98
CA MET A 255 -6.32 -1.19 -13.43
C MET A 255 -7.61 -1.51 -14.19
N HIS A 256 -8.64 -2.04 -13.50
CA HIS A 256 -9.98 -2.27 -14.05
C HIS A 256 -10.80 -0.97 -14.02
N THR A 257 -10.32 0.07 -14.69
CA THR A 257 -10.90 1.42 -14.62
C THR A 257 -12.27 1.53 -15.29
N ASN A 258 -12.68 0.51 -16.06
CA ASN A 258 -14.05 0.35 -16.54
C ASN A 258 -15.02 -0.20 -15.47
N GLY A 259 -14.54 -0.54 -14.27
CA GLY A 259 -15.34 -1.05 -13.16
C GLY A 259 -15.99 -2.42 -13.41
N GLU A 260 -15.54 -3.17 -14.42
CA GLU A 260 -16.12 -4.45 -14.82
C GLU A 260 -15.15 -5.61 -14.60
N ARG A 261 -15.65 -6.84 -14.76
CA ARG A 261 -14.80 -8.05 -14.77
C ARG A 261 -13.77 -7.99 -15.89
N TRP A 262 -12.66 -8.70 -15.69
CA TRP A 262 -11.51 -8.77 -16.58
C TRP A 262 -11.83 -9.13 -18.04
N ASP A 263 -12.99 -9.73 -18.29
CA ASP A 263 -13.46 -10.20 -19.60
C ASP A 263 -14.57 -9.33 -20.21
N LYS A 264 -14.90 -8.18 -19.62
CA LYS A 264 -16.01 -7.32 -20.04
C LYS A 264 -15.58 -5.88 -20.30
N ASP A 265 -16.21 -5.26 -21.30
CA ASP A 265 -16.13 -3.82 -21.59
C ASP A 265 -14.69 -3.28 -21.64
N LEU A 266 -13.76 -4.05 -22.22
CA LEU A 266 -12.33 -3.71 -22.26
C LEU A 266 -12.04 -2.45 -23.10
N ASP A 267 -12.91 -2.14 -24.04
CA ASP A 267 -12.93 -0.91 -24.83
C ASP A 267 -13.33 0.33 -24.02
N LYS A 268 -13.91 0.15 -22.82
CA LYS A 268 -14.30 1.23 -21.91
C LYS A 268 -13.26 1.52 -20.82
N LEU A 269 -12.07 0.92 -20.89
CA LEU A 269 -10.98 1.25 -19.98
C LEU A 269 -10.59 2.73 -20.14
N SER A 270 -10.53 3.44 -19.00
CA SER A 270 -10.12 4.85 -18.96
C SER A 270 -8.62 4.94 -18.71
N TYR A 271 -7.87 5.35 -19.74
CA TYR A 271 -6.41 5.46 -19.66
C TYR A 271 -5.97 6.51 -18.63
N ILE A 272 -6.63 7.67 -18.59
CA ILE A 272 -6.31 8.72 -17.61
C ILE A 272 -6.54 8.24 -16.16
N ASP A 273 -7.55 7.39 -15.92
CA ASP A 273 -7.75 6.76 -14.61
C ASP A 273 -6.69 5.68 -14.33
N GLN A 274 -6.16 4.99 -15.34
CA GLN A 274 -5.06 4.03 -15.15
C GLN A 274 -3.77 4.74 -14.75
N VAL A 275 -3.47 5.89 -15.37
CA VAL A 275 -2.34 6.75 -14.96
C VAL A 275 -2.53 7.23 -13.51
N LEU A 276 -3.76 7.59 -13.11
CA LEU A 276 -4.05 7.94 -11.73
C LEU A 276 -3.82 6.77 -10.75
N VAL A 277 -4.26 5.57 -11.11
CA VAL A 277 -4.04 4.36 -10.30
C VAL A 277 -2.56 4.02 -10.23
N GLU A 278 -1.81 4.15 -11.32
CA GLU A 278 -0.35 3.99 -11.33
C GLU A 278 0.32 5.01 -10.39
N MET A 279 -0.04 6.29 -10.51
CA MET A 279 0.47 7.35 -9.64
C MET A 279 0.24 7.02 -8.16
N TYR A 280 -0.93 6.49 -7.80
CA TYR A 280 -1.26 6.14 -6.42
C TYR A 280 -0.62 4.83 -5.95
N MET A 281 -0.84 3.73 -6.66
CA MET A 281 -0.47 2.39 -6.22
C MET A 281 1.01 2.09 -6.46
N LYS A 282 1.67 2.76 -7.41
CA LYS A 282 3.07 2.50 -7.76
C LYS A 282 3.97 3.63 -7.29
N HIS A 283 3.79 4.83 -7.81
CA HIS A 283 4.78 5.89 -7.62
C HIS A 283 4.66 6.55 -6.24
N ARG A 284 3.45 6.86 -5.76
CA ARG A 284 3.24 7.36 -4.39
C ARG A 284 3.73 6.38 -3.33
N MET A 285 3.46 5.08 -3.51
CA MET A 285 3.94 4.05 -2.58
C MET A 285 5.47 4.06 -2.46
N ARG A 286 6.19 4.16 -3.59
CA ARG A 286 7.65 4.27 -3.60
C ARG A 286 8.15 5.56 -2.98
N THR A 287 7.48 6.68 -3.23
CA THR A 287 7.85 7.99 -2.66
C THR A 287 7.95 7.92 -1.15
N TYR A 288 6.90 7.49 -0.43
CA TYR A 288 6.95 7.50 1.02
C TYR A 288 7.63 6.25 1.62
N GLN A 289 7.39 5.06 1.07
CA GLN A 289 7.99 3.84 1.61
C GLN A 289 9.51 3.83 1.40
N GLY A 290 10.00 4.47 0.33
CA GLY A 290 11.42 4.67 0.08
C GLY A 290 12.11 5.43 1.22
N PHE A 291 11.47 6.48 1.76
CA PHE A 291 11.97 7.17 2.95
C PHE A 291 12.02 6.26 4.18
N PHE A 292 10.95 5.51 4.46
CA PHE A 292 10.90 4.63 5.63
C PHE A 292 11.85 3.43 5.56
N HIS A 293 12.26 3.02 4.35
CA HIS A 293 13.29 1.99 4.15
C HIS A 293 14.69 2.57 3.86
N VAL A 294 14.84 3.89 3.96
CA VAL A 294 16.10 4.64 3.77
C VAL A 294 16.71 4.40 2.38
N ASN A 295 15.85 4.35 1.37
CA ASN A 295 16.23 4.15 -0.03
C ASN A 295 16.01 5.43 -0.84
N PRO A 296 17.05 6.24 -1.07
CA PRO A 296 16.90 7.52 -1.76
C PRO A 296 16.52 7.38 -3.23
N ASP A 297 16.97 6.30 -3.89
CA ASP A 297 16.72 6.06 -5.31
C ASP A 297 15.23 5.76 -5.55
N TYR A 298 14.65 4.87 -4.73
CA TYR A 298 13.21 4.59 -4.77
C TYR A 298 12.36 5.79 -4.35
N ALA A 299 12.79 6.52 -3.32
CA ALA A 299 12.07 7.70 -2.87
C ALA A 299 12.01 8.80 -3.95
N TYR A 300 13.13 9.03 -4.65
CA TYR A 300 13.25 10.11 -5.63
C TYR A 300 12.93 9.66 -7.06
N TRP A 301 13.77 8.80 -7.66
CA TRP A 301 13.68 8.48 -9.09
C TRP A 301 12.49 7.61 -9.42
N TYR A 302 12.22 6.56 -8.64
CA TYR A 302 11.09 5.66 -8.89
C TYR A 302 9.79 6.10 -8.21
N GLY A 303 9.87 7.10 -7.33
CA GLY A 303 8.76 7.65 -6.56
C GLY A 303 8.43 9.06 -7.01
N TRP A 304 9.02 10.05 -6.33
CA TRP A 304 8.69 11.46 -6.49
C TRP A 304 8.72 11.94 -7.94
N ASN A 305 9.78 11.62 -8.69
CA ASN A 305 9.95 12.09 -10.06
C ASN A 305 8.90 11.48 -11.00
N GLU A 306 8.59 10.19 -10.85
CA GLU A 306 7.51 9.57 -11.62
C GLU A 306 6.15 10.14 -11.23
N MET A 307 5.87 10.45 -9.95
CA MET A 307 4.63 11.15 -9.58
C MET A 307 4.50 12.52 -10.27
N THR A 308 5.59 13.28 -10.38
CA THR A 308 5.56 14.57 -11.09
C THR A 308 5.29 14.39 -12.58
N LYS A 309 5.81 13.30 -13.18
CA LYS A 309 5.56 12.94 -14.57
C LYS A 309 4.11 12.49 -14.79
N ASP A 310 3.57 11.62 -13.94
CA ASP A 310 2.17 11.16 -14.00
C ASP A 310 1.21 12.35 -13.92
N LEU A 311 1.47 13.31 -13.02
CA LEU A 311 0.66 14.52 -12.92
C LEU A 311 0.72 15.36 -14.21
N GLY A 312 1.90 15.46 -14.83
CA GLY A 312 2.08 16.11 -16.12
C GLY A 312 1.27 15.44 -17.23
N GLU A 313 1.30 14.11 -17.26
CA GLU A 313 0.54 13.28 -18.21
C GLU A 313 -0.98 13.43 -18.00
N ILE A 314 -1.46 13.33 -16.76
CA ILE A 314 -2.88 13.55 -16.42
C ILE A 314 -3.35 14.94 -16.87
N LYS A 315 -2.53 15.98 -16.65
CA LYS A 315 -2.87 17.35 -17.07
C LYS A 315 -2.92 17.48 -18.60
N GLU A 316 -2.03 16.82 -19.32
CA GLU A 316 -2.04 16.82 -20.79
C GLU A 316 -3.23 16.04 -21.36
N LEU A 317 -3.52 14.86 -20.83
CA LEU A 317 -4.69 14.06 -21.19
C LEU A 317 -5.98 14.85 -20.93
N ALA A 318 -6.11 15.49 -19.77
CA ALA A 318 -7.28 16.29 -19.44
C ALA A 318 -7.49 17.47 -20.41
N ARG A 319 -6.42 18.17 -20.81
CA ARG A 319 -6.49 19.21 -21.85
C ARG A 319 -6.95 18.64 -23.18
N THR A 320 -6.35 17.53 -23.61
CA THR A 320 -6.67 16.86 -24.88
C THR A 320 -8.12 16.41 -24.93
N MET A 321 -8.61 15.75 -23.87
CA MET A 321 -9.99 15.28 -23.78
C MET A 321 -11.00 16.44 -23.84
N ARG A 322 -10.69 17.57 -23.19
CA ARG A 322 -11.52 18.79 -23.28
C ARG A 322 -11.54 19.40 -24.67
N ALA A 323 -10.43 19.33 -25.41
CA ALA A 323 -10.35 19.87 -26.76
C ALA A 323 -11.09 19.01 -27.81
N GLN A 324 -11.31 17.73 -27.51
CA GLN A 324 -11.93 16.75 -28.40
C GLN A 324 -13.42 16.50 -28.14
N HIS A 325 -13.97 17.04 -27.05
CA HIS A 325 -15.36 16.83 -26.61
C HIS A 325 -16.28 17.98 -27.04
#